data_AF-A0AAU4JYI5-F1
#
_entry.id   AF-A0AAU4JYI5-F1
#
_cell.length_a   1.000
_cell.length_b   1.000
_cell.length_c   1.000
_cell.angle_alpha   90.00
_cell.angle_beta   90.00
_cell.angle_gamma   90.00
#
_symmetry.space_group_name_H-M   'P 1'
#
loop_
_entity.id
_entity.type
_entity.pdbx_description
1 polymer ?
#
loop_
_entity_poly.entity_id
_entity_poly.type
_entity_poly.pdbx_seq_one_letter_code
_entity_poly.pdbx_strand_id
1 'polypeptide(L)'
;MGEKLKRMHERSMSTPPVEAPHHGVLSRRRLLQATGAGLTAAAVSGRVGIAGAAPNRRAGAFTSEDIWERNLQLADRGPRLTGNPAHQQFIDSIADDLDRIGLSAAHDRLTFDRWDPIRWELSIAGRPVPVAFYFPYSGITGPEGITGDLHYLGVLGHFGAWSPARGKIAVVEVPVLPLPITVGYLASGRYPANSAAPNPLAYLPSVSDTVGAPSLTGAAAAGVRGVICIRTGVSEALAADQYAPFTTGYQGCPALWVGPGVAEQVRADARRGARAKLVMHARHAMAASTETVYAVLPGTHPTESVIINTHTDGPNVAEENGGIGVLSLAAQFARIPQSRRRRTLVFVFVTGHFQLPQFETEVGNGVGTMQASSRWMAMHPELWDGRHGHKKAVAALTLEHLGCREWLDDDRHVRYAPTGRNEVGWCYCTTPAVRSVYLNSARGTTNVRTVTCDPLPALYFGEGAPFYKSGIATMSLIPSQSYLTAAPADGAISKLDKNLMAGQIATFSNALNALETMSAEHIGRPTLPI
;
A
#
# COMPACT_ATOMS: atom_id res chain seq x y z
N MET A 1 71.49 16.52 40.04
CA MET A 1 70.27 16.46 39.20
C MET A 1 70.13 15.01 38.72
N GLY A 2 69.61 14.05 39.48
CA GLY A 2 68.41 14.04 40.31
C GLY A 2 67.21 13.76 39.39
N GLU A 3 66.52 12.62 39.42
CA GLU A 3 66.68 11.37 40.16
C GLU A 3 65.90 10.28 39.38
N LYS A 4 66.43 9.05 39.32
CA LYS A 4 65.76 7.84 38.84
C LYS A 4 65.18 7.09 40.06
N LEU A 5 63.90 6.75 40.06
CA LEU A 5 63.24 5.72 40.88
C LEU A 5 61.99 5.27 40.08
N LYS A 6 61.81 4.05 39.56
CA LYS A 6 61.86 2.68 40.10
C LYS A 6 60.71 2.35 41.10
N ARG A 7 59.61 1.85 40.51
CA ARG A 7 58.66 0.79 40.91
C ARG A 7 57.71 0.91 42.13
N MET A 8 56.55 0.28 41.91
CA MET A 8 55.45 -0.14 42.81
C MET A 8 54.40 0.97 43.04
N HIS A 9 53.10 0.80 42.78
CA HIS A 9 52.24 -0.36 43.09
C HIS A 9 51.05 -0.46 42.11
N GLU A 10 50.55 -1.67 41.96
CA GLU A 10 49.43 -2.12 41.15
C GLU A 10 48.08 -1.46 41.51
N ARG A 11 47.23 -1.21 40.51
CA ARG A 11 45.78 -1.48 40.63
C ARG A 11 45.13 -1.60 39.26
N SER A 12 44.78 -2.85 38.97
CA SER A 12 43.81 -3.30 37.97
C SER A 12 42.50 -2.52 38.06
N MET A 13 42.01 -2.02 36.93
CA MET A 13 40.58 -1.81 36.69
C MET A 13 40.27 -2.28 35.27
N SER A 14 39.93 -3.56 35.18
CA SER A 14 39.24 -4.19 34.07
C SER A 14 37.85 -3.56 33.91
N THR A 15 37.58 -2.98 32.75
CA THR A 15 36.24 -2.66 32.28
C THR A 15 35.46 -3.95 32.01
N PRO A 16 34.25 -4.13 32.59
CA PRO A 16 33.44 -5.32 32.32
C PRO A 16 32.77 -5.23 30.93
N PRO A 17 32.52 -6.37 30.27
CA PRO A 17 31.74 -6.42 29.05
C PRO A 17 30.26 -6.14 29.35
N VAL A 18 29.64 -5.33 28.49
CA VAL A 18 28.20 -5.07 28.52
C VAL A 18 27.48 -6.31 27.99
N GLU A 19 26.79 -7.01 28.89
CA GLU A 19 25.89 -8.12 28.60
C GLU A 19 24.68 -7.65 27.80
N ALA A 20 24.35 -8.42 26.75
CA ALA A 20 23.12 -8.29 26.00
C ALA A 20 21.92 -8.76 26.85
N PRO A 21 20.78 -8.05 26.84
CA PRO A 21 19.61 -8.51 27.56
C PRO A 21 18.99 -9.73 26.87
N HIS A 22 19.15 -10.88 27.51
CA HIS A 22 18.29 -12.05 27.33
C HIS A 22 16.88 -11.70 27.80
N HIS A 23 15.92 -11.66 26.88
CA HIS A 23 14.50 -11.78 27.24
C HIS A 23 13.99 -13.16 26.86
N GLY A 24 13.58 -13.87 27.91
CA GLY A 24 13.27 -15.28 27.94
C GLY A 24 12.01 -15.67 27.19
N VAL A 25 12.09 -16.87 26.64
CA VAL A 25 11.00 -17.69 26.13
C VAL A 25 10.02 -17.96 27.27
N LEU A 26 8.80 -17.42 27.19
CA LEU A 26 7.70 -17.88 28.04
C LEU A 26 7.06 -19.13 27.45
N SER A 27 7.26 -20.20 28.19
CA SER A 27 6.81 -21.57 27.97
C SER A 27 5.28 -21.69 27.98
N ARG A 28 4.76 -22.44 26.99
CA ARG A 28 3.42 -23.03 26.98
C ARG A 28 3.29 -24.06 28.11
N ARG A 29 2.38 -23.85 29.07
CA ARG A 29 1.46 -24.83 29.70
C ARG A 29 1.00 -24.39 31.09
N ARG A 30 -0.31 -24.15 31.24
CA ARG A 30 -1.26 -24.84 32.15
C ARG A 30 -2.63 -24.14 31.99
N LEU A 31 -3.64 -24.81 31.45
CA LEU A 31 -4.57 -25.81 32.05
C LEU A 31 -5.79 -25.06 32.64
N LEU A 32 -6.93 -25.00 31.91
CA LEU A 32 -8.07 -25.93 31.88
C LEU A 32 -9.03 -25.81 33.09
N GLN A 33 -10.32 -25.87 32.76
CA GLN A 33 -11.52 -26.17 33.59
C GLN A 33 -12.34 -24.99 34.13
N ALA A 34 -13.45 -24.71 33.43
CA ALA A 34 -14.78 -24.80 34.02
C ALA A 34 -15.79 -25.25 32.95
N THR A 35 -16.28 -26.48 33.12
CA THR A 35 -17.39 -27.13 32.41
C THR A 35 -18.74 -26.71 32.98
N GLY A 36 -19.77 -26.66 32.13
CA GLY A 36 -21.19 -26.65 32.52
C GLY A 36 -22.05 -26.02 31.43
N ALA A 37 -22.43 -26.77 30.39
CA ALA A 37 -23.70 -27.50 30.27
C ALA A 37 -24.90 -26.60 29.92
N GLY A 38 -25.52 -26.83 28.76
CA GLY A 38 -26.78 -26.18 28.38
C GLY A 38 -27.12 -26.30 26.90
N LEU A 39 -27.56 -27.48 26.47
CA LEU A 39 -28.31 -27.67 25.22
C LEU A 39 -29.68 -27.00 25.35
N THR A 40 -30.02 -26.08 24.45
CA THR A 40 -31.42 -25.82 24.07
C THR A 40 -31.47 -25.41 22.59
N ALA A 41 -32.04 -26.29 21.77
CA ALA A 41 -32.55 -25.96 20.46
C ALA A 41 -33.82 -25.12 20.62
N ALA A 42 -33.89 -23.98 19.92
CA ALA A 42 -35.14 -23.27 19.67
C ALA A 42 -35.10 -22.71 18.25
N ALA A 43 -35.86 -23.34 17.36
CA ALA A 43 -36.23 -22.77 16.08
C ALA A 43 -37.18 -21.59 16.34
N VAL A 44 -36.83 -20.39 15.87
CA VAL A 44 -37.74 -19.26 15.79
C VAL A 44 -37.59 -18.64 14.40
N SER A 45 -38.56 -18.94 13.55
CA SER A 45 -38.93 -18.13 12.40
C SER A 45 -39.36 -16.74 12.89
N GLY A 46 -38.60 -15.71 12.56
CA GLY A 46 -38.90 -14.32 12.94
C GLY A 46 -38.54 -13.35 11.82
N ARG A 47 -39.56 -12.66 11.32
CA ARG A 47 -39.48 -11.60 10.31
C ARG A 47 -38.39 -10.58 10.66
N VAL A 48 -37.61 -10.16 9.65
CA VAL A 48 -36.69 -9.02 9.74
C VAL A 48 -37.52 -7.74 9.97
N GLY A 49 -37.70 -7.40 11.24
CA GLY A 49 -38.21 -6.10 11.65
C GLY A 49 -37.04 -5.13 11.72
N ILE A 50 -37.08 -4.09 10.88
CA ILE A 50 -36.16 -2.95 10.96
C ILE A 50 -36.54 -2.18 12.23
N ALA A 51 -36.00 -2.60 13.38
CA ALA A 51 -36.15 -1.89 14.64
C ALA A 51 -35.18 -0.70 14.62
N GLY A 52 -35.72 0.51 14.54
CA GLY A 52 -34.96 1.74 14.66
C GLY A 52 -34.28 1.81 16.02
N ALA A 53 -32.97 1.57 16.05
CA ALA A 53 -32.14 1.83 17.20
C ALA A 53 -32.08 3.34 17.45
N ALA A 54 -32.40 3.77 18.67
CA ALA A 54 -32.15 5.13 19.11
C ALA A 54 -30.63 5.44 18.96
N PRO A 55 -30.24 6.62 18.45
CA PRO A 55 -28.84 6.92 18.21
C PRO A 55 -28.10 6.98 19.54
N ASN A 56 -27.25 5.98 19.77
CA ASN A 56 -26.19 6.04 20.77
C ASN A 56 -25.40 7.33 20.54
N ARG A 57 -25.03 8.04 21.61
CA ARG A 57 -24.34 9.35 21.59
C ARG A 57 -23.37 9.42 20.39
N ARG A 58 -23.75 10.17 19.34
CA ARG A 58 -22.97 10.29 18.11
C ARG A 58 -21.52 10.55 18.46
N ALA A 59 -20.63 9.60 18.18
CA ALA A 59 -19.21 9.83 18.28
C ALA A 59 -18.88 11.14 17.54
N GLY A 60 -18.00 11.96 18.14
CA GLY A 60 -17.56 13.22 17.53
C GLY A 60 -16.92 12.98 16.16
N ALA A 61 -16.75 14.04 15.37
CA ALA A 61 -15.84 13.95 14.24
C ALA A 61 -14.43 13.65 14.78
N PHE A 62 -13.66 12.80 14.09
CA PHE A 62 -12.29 12.53 14.50
C PHE A 62 -11.47 13.83 14.46
N THR A 63 -10.77 14.09 15.56
CA THR A 63 -9.79 15.18 15.65
C THR A 63 -8.51 14.79 14.91
N SER A 64 -7.62 15.75 14.68
CA SER A 64 -6.28 15.46 14.14
C SER A 64 -5.51 14.48 15.02
N GLU A 65 -5.73 14.53 16.33
CA GLU A 65 -5.14 13.65 17.33
C GLU A 65 -5.69 12.23 17.20
N ASP A 66 -7.01 12.06 17.08
CA ASP A 66 -7.62 10.74 16.87
C ASP A 66 -7.14 10.10 15.56
N ILE A 67 -7.02 10.89 14.49
CA ILE A 67 -6.50 10.44 13.19
C ILE A 67 -5.04 9.98 13.35
N TRP A 68 -4.21 10.76 14.03
CA TRP A 68 -2.80 10.43 14.23
C TRP A 68 -2.60 9.20 15.11
N GLU A 69 -3.35 9.08 16.20
CA GLU A 69 -3.32 7.92 17.08
C GLU A 69 -3.63 6.63 16.32
N ARG A 70 -4.58 6.65 15.40
CA ARG A 70 -4.86 5.50 14.52
C ARG A 70 -3.68 5.16 13.60
N ASN A 71 -2.97 6.16 13.10
CA ASN A 71 -1.76 5.91 12.29
C ASN A 71 -0.65 5.27 13.14
N LEU A 72 -0.49 5.68 14.40
CA LEU A 72 0.44 5.04 15.34
C LEU A 72 0.03 3.58 15.59
N GLN A 73 -1.26 3.30 15.76
CA GLN A 73 -1.76 1.93 15.89
C GLN A 73 -1.50 1.08 14.63
N LEU A 74 -1.58 1.67 13.43
CA LEU A 74 -1.18 0.97 12.20
C LEU A 74 0.32 0.67 12.18
N ALA A 75 1.16 1.62 12.59
CA ALA A 75 2.61 1.40 12.69
C ALA A 75 2.94 0.26 13.66
N ASP A 76 2.33 0.27 14.85
CA ASP A 76 2.58 -0.73 15.91
C ASP A 76 2.16 -2.15 15.52
N ARG A 77 1.16 -2.30 14.63
CA ARG A 77 0.70 -3.60 14.13
C ARG A 77 1.57 -4.17 13.01
N GLY A 78 2.46 -3.36 12.44
CA GLY A 78 3.31 -3.72 11.30
C GLY A 78 2.55 -3.73 9.96
N PRO A 79 3.13 -4.36 8.92
CA PRO A 79 2.55 -4.39 7.57
C PRO A 79 1.17 -5.05 7.53
N ARG A 80 0.19 -4.42 6.87
CA ARG A 80 -1.14 -4.97 6.65
C ARG A 80 -1.22 -5.66 5.28
N LEU A 81 -0.27 -6.56 5.00
CA LEU A 81 -0.28 -7.34 3.77
C LEU A 81 -1.62 -8.08 3.61
N THR A 82 -2.12 -8.18 2.37
CA THR A 82 -3.46 -8.69 2.06
C THR A 82 -3.77 -9.96 2.85
N GLY A 83 -4.89 -9.95 3.56
CA GLY A 83 -5.41 -11.07 4.36
C GLY A 83 -4.55 -11.51 5.56
N ASN A 84 -3.45 -10.84 5.90
CA ASN A 84 -2.67 -11.18 7.09
C ASN A 84 -3.41 -10.76 8.39
N PRO A 85 -2.95 -11.21 9.59
CA PRO A 85 -3.63 -10.86 10.84
C PRO A 85 -3.72 -9.35 11.14
N ALA A 86 -2.70 -8.57 10.80
CA ALA A 86 -2.72 -7.11 11.01
C ALA A 86 -3.73 -6.43 10.08
N HIS A 87 -3.86 -6.90 8.86
CA HIS A 87 -4.85 -6.47 7.89
C HIS A 87 -6.28 -6.76 8.36
N GLN A 88 -6.54 -8.00 8.81
CA GLN A 88 -7.86 -8.36 9.35
C GLN A 88 -8.24 -7.47 10.54
N GLN A 89 -7.31 -7.25 11.49
CA GLN A 89 -7.56 -6.35 12.62
C GLN A 89 -7.81 -4.91 12.21
N PHE A 90 -7.24 -4.45 11.08
CA PHE A 90 -7.53 -3.13 10.55
C PHE A 90 -8.93 -3.07 9.94
N ILE A 91 -9.31 -4.05 9.12
CA ILE A 91 -10.66 -4.19 8.58
C ILE A 91 -11.70 -4.23 9.70
N ASP A 92 -11.50 -5.09 10.71
CA ASP A 92 -12.40 -5.23 11.86
C ASP A 92 -12.55 -3.88 12.59
N SER A 93 -11.45 -3.14 12.77
CA SER A 93 -11.51 -1.82 13.40
C SER A 93 -12.29 -0.78 12.58
N ILE A 94 -12.19 -0.83 11.25
CA ILE A 94 -12.98 0.03 10.36
C ILE A 94 -14.47 -0.30 10.49
N ALA A 95 -14.83 -1.58 10.46
CA ALA A 95 -16.21 -2.03 10.62
C ALA A 95 -16.80 -1.60 11.97
N ASP A 96 -16.06 -1.82 13.06
CA ASP A 96 -16.45 -1.40 14.42
C ASP A 96 -16.67 0.12 14.51
N ASP A 97 -15.85 0.91 13.82
CA ASP A 97 -15.99 2.36 13.83
C ASP A 97 -17.16 2.83 12.98
N LEU A 98 -17.42 2.21 11.83
CA LEU A 98 -18.62 2.46 11.03
C LEU A 98 -19.88 2.23 11.87
N ASP A 99 -19.96 1.09 12.56
CA ASP A 99 -21.09 0.77 13.43
C ASP A 99 -21.23 1.79 14.57
N ARG A 100 -20.11 2.22 15.16
CA ARG A 100 -20.08 3.23 16.23
C ARG A 100 -20.58 4.60 15.78
N ILE A 101 -20.34 4.99 14.52
CA ILE A 101 -20.86 6.23 13.95
C ILE A 101 -22.29 6.08 13.38
N GLY A 102 -22.90 4.90 13.54
CA GLY A 102 -24.28 4.61 13.13
C GLY A 102 -24.43 4.25 11.65
N LEU A 103 -23.36 3.76 11.02
CA LEU A 103 -23.35 3.22 9.67
C LEU A 103 -23.18 1.72 9.74
N SER A 104 -24.15 0.95 9.22
CA SER A 104 -24.00 -0.51 9.15
C SER A 104 -22.90 -0.89 8.18
N ALA A 105 -21.86 -1.57 8.68
CA ALA A 105 -20.82 -2.15 7.85
C ALA A 105 -21.36 -3.37 7.07
N ALA A 106 -21.21 -3.35 5.75
CA ALA A 106 -21.41 -4.50 4.88
C ALA A 106 -20.05 -5.11 4.53
N HIS A 107 -20.01 -6.43 4.40
CA HIS A 107 -18.78 -7.20 4.22
C HIS A 107 -18.88 -8.08 2.98
N ASP A 108 -17.92 -7.93 2.07
CA ASP A 108 -17.73 -8.85 0.96
C ASP A 108 -16.55 -9.76 1.27
N ARG A 109 -16.86 -11.00 1.68
CA ARG A 109 -15.83 -12.00 1.92
C ARG A 109 -15.27 -12.52 0.61
N LEU A 110 -13.96 -12.38 0.46
CA LEU A 110 -13.20 -12.81 -0.71
C LEU A 110 -12.15 -13.84 -0.31
N THR A 111 -11.75 -14.68 -1.26
CA THR A 111 -10.73 -15.71 -1.06
C THR A 111 -9.64 -15.60 -2.11
N PHE A 112 -8.40 -15.86 -1.72
CA PHE A 112 -7.23 -15.82 -2.58
C PHE A 112 -6.15 -16.76 -2.04
N ASP A 113 -5.13 -17.02 -2.85
CA ASP A 113 -3.98 -17.81 -2.45
C ASP A 113 -2.94 -16.88 -1.84
N ARG A 114 -2.80 -16.93 -0.51
CA ARG A 114 -1.89 -16.04 0.24
C ARG A 114 -0.50 -16.64 0.33
N TRP A 115 0.51 -15.82 0.05
CA TRP A 115 1.91 -16.17 0.22
C TRP A 115 2.48 -15.44 1.44
N ASP A 116 2.86 -16.21 2.48
CA ASP A 116 3.38 -15.67 3.74
C ASP A 116 4.90 -15.92 3.84
N PRO A 117 5.76 -14.89 3.72
CA PRO A 117 7.20 -15.05 3.90
C PRO A 117 7.52 -15.43 5.35
N ILE A 118 8.40 -16.42 5.54
CA ILE A 118 8.86 -16.88 6.86
C ILE A 118 10.34 -16.55 7.05
N ARG A 119 11.17 -16.86 6.05
CA ARG A 119 12.62 -16.65 6.12
C ARG A 119 13.23 -16.53 4.72
N TRP A 120 14.12 -15.56 4.55
CA TRP A 120 14.89 -15.39 3.34
C TRP A 120 16.35 -15.12 3.68
N GLU A 121 17.26 -15.81 3.00
CA GLU A 121 18.69 -15.72 3.27
C GLU A 121 19.48 -15.99 1.99
N LEU A 122 20.67 -15.39 1.92
CA LEU A 122 21.65 -15.66 0.88
C LEU A 122 23.01 -15.90 1.52
N SER A 123 23.69 -16.96 1.09
CA SER A 123 25.13 -17.09 1.30
C SER A 123 25.82 -17.51 0.01
N ILE A 124 27.03 -17.00 -0.21
CA ILE A 124 27.84 -17.27 -1.40
C ILE A 124 29.24 -17.69 -0.94
N ALA A 125 29.72 -18.83 -1.44
CA ALA A 125 30.97 -19.45 -1.00
C ALA A 125 31.04 -19.61 0.53
N GLY A 126 29.92 -19.97 1.16
CA GLY A 126 29.80 -20.14 2.62
C GLY A 126 29.74 -18.85 3.44
N ARG A 127 29.80 -17.67 2.80
CA ARG A 127 29.72 -16.37 3.49
C ARG A 127 28.31 -15.78 3.37
N PRO A 128 27.69 -15.31 4.47
CA PRO A 128 26.41 -14.59 4.41
C PRO A 128 26.52 -13.35 3.52
N VAL A 129 25.45 -13.08 2.76
CA VAL A 129 25.30 -11.87 1.95
C VAL A 129 24.05 -11.15 2.42
N PRO A 130 24.13 -9.88 2.84
CA PRO A 130 22.98 -9.05 3.14
C PRO A 130 21.95 -9.06 2.01
N VAL A 131 20.70 -9.37 2.38
CA VAL A 131 19.53 -9.32 1.49
C VAL A 131 18.81 -8.01 1.76
N ALA A 132 18.48 -7.26 0.71
CA ALA A 132 17.75 -6.01 0.84
C ALA A 132 16.28 -6.28 1.17
N PHE A 133 15.65 -7.23 0.48
CA PHE A 133 14.29 -7.72 0.72
C PHE A 133 14.01 -9.01 -0.07
N TYR A 134 12.94 -9.72 0.27
CA TYR A 134 12.47 -10.88 -0.49
C TYR A 134 11.68 -10.47 -1.74
N PHE A 135 11.52 -11.37 -2.71
CA PHE A 135 10.63 -11.13 -3.85
C PHE A 135 9.24 -11.72 -3.54
N PRO A 136 8.20 -10.90 -3.29
CA PRO A 136 6.86 -11.38 -2.95
C PRO A 136 6.31 -12.30 -4.04
N TYR A 137 5.66 -13.39 -3.66
CA TYR A 137 5.06 -14.35 -4.60
C TYR A 137 6.06 -14.94 -5.62
N SER A 138 7.35 -14.96 -5.28
CA SER A 138 8.33 -15.80 -5.98
C SER A 138 8.10 -17.29 -5.66
N GLY A 139 9.00 -18.16 -6.08
CA GLY A 139 8.98 -19.58 -5.69
C GLY A 139 9.35 -19.82 -4.23
N ILE A 140 8.96 -20.97 -3.71
CA ILE A 140 9.22 -21.37 -2.32
C ILE A 140 10.33 -22.42 -2.27
N THR A 141 11.29 -22.24 -1.36
CA THR A 141 12.22 -23.29 -0.95
C THR A 141 11.76 -23.93 0.36
N GLY A 142 12.28 -25.12 0.66
CA GLY A 142 12.25 -25.63 2.04
C GLY A 142 13.08 -24.77 3.01
N PRO A 143 13.02 -25.02 4.32
CA PRO A 143 13.82 -24.29 5.31
C PRO A 143 15.33 -24.39 5.06
N GLU A 144 15.80 -25.51 4.49
CA GLU A 144 17.20 -25.71 4.12
C GLU A 144 17.62 -24.93 2.87
N GLY A 145 16.70 -24.27 2.18
CA GLY A 145 16.99 -23.57 0.93
C GLY A 145 17.38 -24.49 -0.21
N ILE A 146 17.92 -23.88 -1.26
CA ILE A 146 18.53 -24.55 -2.41
C ILE A 146 20.00 -24.18 -2.49
N THR A 147 20.80 -25.06 -3.11
CA THR A 147 22.21 -24.79 -3.40
C THR A 147 22.49 -25.01 -4.88
N GLY A 148 23.22 -24.10 -5.50
CA GLY A 148 23.62 -24.19 -6.89
C GLY A 148 24.75 -23.21 -7.22
N ASP A 149 25.38 -23.42 -8.37
CA ASP A 149 26.37 -22.49 -8.89
C ASP A 149 25.66 -21.24 -9.41
N LEU A 150 26.27 -20.09 -9.22
CA LEU A 150 25.77 -18.83 -9.73
C LEU A 150 26.01 -18.72 -11.24
N HIS A 151 25.14 -17.96 -11.92
CA HIS A 151 25.35 -17.56 -13.30
C HIS A 151 24.92 -16.10 -13.50
N TYR A 152 25.86 -15.25 -13.89
CA TYR A 152 25.62 -13.84 -14.11
C TYR A 152 25.01 -13.60 -15.50
N LEU A 153 23.76 -13.14 -15.53
CA LEU A 153 23.03 -12.78 -16.76
C LEU A 153 23.03 -11.26 -17.02
N GLY A 154 23.48 -10.45 -16.07
CA GLY A 154 23.42 -8.99 -16.15
C GLY A 154 22.00 -8.48 -16.37
N VAL A 155 21.87 -7.40 -17.14
CA VAL A 155 20.58 -6.78 -17.50
C VAL A 155 19.77 -7.64 -18.48
N LEU A 156 20.41 -8.52 -19.26
CA LEU A 156 19.70 -9.37 -20.24
C LEU A 156 18.80 -10.41 -19.58
N GLY A 157 19.18 -10.92 -18.40
CA GLY A 157 18.34 -11.83 -17.64
C GLY A 157 17.03 -11.19 -17.18
N HIS A 158 17.03 -9.88 -16.95
CA HIS A 158 15.81 -9.12 -16.67
C HIS A 158 14.81 -9.13 -17.85
N PHE A 159 15.31 -9.22 -19.09
CA PHE A 159 14.48 -9.34 -20.30
C PHE A 159 14.18 -10.79 -20.73
N GLY A 160 14.32 -11.76 -19.83
CA GLY A 160 13.88 -13.13 -20.08
C GLY A 160 14.91 -14.08 -20.70
N ALA A 161 16.18 -13.67 -20.83
CA ALA A 161 17.27 -14.51 -21.34
C ALA A 161 17.73 -15.55 -20.31
N TRP A 162 16.84 -16.45 -19.89
CA TRP A 162 17.04 -17.38 -18.77
C TRP A 162 17.84 -18.63 -19.11
N SER A 163 17.80 -19.08 -20.38
CA SER A 163 18.39 -20.35 -20.82
C SER A 163 19.85 -20.58 -20.39
N PRO A 164 20.76 -19.58 -20.39
CA PRO A 164 22.14 -19.76 -19.94
C PRO A 164 22.28 -20.14 -18.46
N ALA A 165 21.26 -19.86 -17.63
CA ALA A 165 21.25 -20.18 -16.20
C ALA A 165 20.46 -21.46 -15.85
N ARG A 166 20.15 -22.32 -16.84
CA ARG A 166 19.49 -23.61 -16.60
C ARG A 166 20.24 -24.45 -15.55
N GLY A 167 19.52 -24.94 -14.55
CA GLY A 167 20.07 -25.75 -13.45
C GLY A 167 20.88 -24.96 -12.42
N LYS A 168 20.99 -23.64 -12.58
CA LYS A 168 21.82 -22.74 -11.77
C LYS A 168 20.98 -21.71 -11.02
N ILE A 169 21.62 -20.91 -10.18
CA ILE A 169 21.02 -19.71 -9.58
C ILE A 169 21.43 -18.51 -10.44
N ALA A 170 20.45 -17.83 -11.03
CA ALA A 170 20.69 -16.67 -11.89
C ALA A 170 20.97 -15.41 -11.06
N VAL A 171 21.86 -14.56 -11.53
CA VAL A 171 22.09 -13.21 -11.00
C VAL A 171 21.78 -12.21 -12.10
N VAL A 172 20.81 -11.33 -11.83
CA VAL A 172 20.33 -10.31 -12.77
C VAL A 172 20.50 -8.92 -12.19
N GLU A 173 20.64 -7.93 -13.06
CA GLU A 173 20.65 -6.52 -12.65
C GLU A 173 19.33 -5.85 -12.98
N VAL A 174 18.82 -5.11 -12.01
CA VAL A 174 17.57 -4.36 -12.13
C VAL A 174 17.83 -2.92 -11.70
N PRO A 175 18.06 -2.02 -12.67
CA PRO A 175 18.29 -0.61 -12.38
C PRO A 175 16.99 0.12 -12.08
N VAL A 176 17.01 0.95 -11.04
CA VAL A 176 16.01 2.01 -10.84
C VAL A 176 16.43 3.18 -11.72
N LEU A 177 15.63 3.47 -12.74
CA LEU A 177 15.91 4.54 -13.68
C LEU A 177 14.99 5.73 -13.40
N PRO A 178 15.47 6.98 -13.58
CA PRO A 178 14.59 8.13 -13.53
C PRO A 178 13.59 8.05 -14.67
N LEU A 179 12.32 8.32 -14.36
CA LEU A 179 11.24 8.35 -15.34
C LEU A 179 10.74 9.79 -15.54
N PRO A 180 10.36 10.18 -16.77
CA PRO A 180 9.60 11.41 -16.96
C PRO A 180 8.33 11.35 -16.12
N ILE A 181 8.12 12.35 -15.25
CA ILE A 181 6.97 12.39 -14.35
C ILE A 181 5.64 12.34 -15.11
N THR A 182 5.65 12.82 -16.35
CA THR A 182 4.51 12.83 -17.28
C THR A 182 4.06 11.43 -17.72
N VAL A 183 4.85 10.37 -17.52
CA VAL A 183 4.43 8.98 -17.77
C VAL A 183 3.30 8.56 -16.83
N GLY A 184 3.29 9.08 -15.59
CA GLY A 184 2.20 8.88 -14.65
C GLY A 184 1.29 10.09 -14.52
N TYR A 185 1.88 11.29 -14.49
CA TYR A 185 1.19 12.48 -14.01
C TYR A 185 1.28 13.63 -15.02
N LEU A 186 0.25 13.75 -15.87
CA LEU A 186 0.11 14.89 -16.76
C LEU A 186 -0.53 16.06 -16.01
N ALA A 187 0.29 16.97 -15.47
CA ALA A 187 -0.17 18.09 -14.66
C ALA A 187 -1.18 18.99 -15.40
N SER A 188 -2.31 19.27 -14.76
CA SER A 188 -3.41 20.08 -15.29
C SER A 188 -3.82 21.25 -14.39
N GLY A 189 -3.22 21.37 -13.20
CA GLY A 189 -3.43 22.45 -12.25
C GLY A 189 -2.62 22.26 -10.97
N ARG A 190 -2.49 23.29 -10.13
CA ARG A 190 -1.74 23.20 -8.86
C ARG A 190 -2.25 24.16 -7.80
N TYR A 191 -2.07 23.80 -6.54
CA TYR A 191 -2.31 24.67 -5.40
C TYR A 191 -1.15 24.64 -4.39
N PRO A 192 -0.68 25.80 -3.92
CA PRO A 192 -0.96 27.15 -4.44
C PRO A 192 -0.56 27.33 -5.91
N ALA A 193 -1.19 28.27 -6.62
CA ALA A 193 -0.94 28.47 -8.06
C ALA A 193 0.53 28.85 -8.37
N ASN A 194 1.23 29.42 -7.40
CA ASN A 194 2.64 29.78 -7.44
C ASN A 194 3.57 28.71 -6.83
N SER A 195 3.07 27.52 -6.47
CA SER A 195 3.92 26.44 -5.98
C SER A 195 4.92 26.03 -7.07
N ALA A 196 6.13 25.62 -6.64
CA ALA A 196 7.14 25.09 -7.56
C ALA A 196 6.55 23.94 -8.38
N ALA A 197 6.90 23.89 -9.66
CA ALA A 197 6.58 22.73 -10.49
C ALA A 197 7.30 21.49 -9.91
N PRO A 198 6.68 20.30 -9.98
CA PRO A 198 7.38 19.05 -9.70
C PRO A 198 8.60 18.87 -10.60
N ASN A 199 9.56 18.08 -10.14
CA ASN A 199 10.72 17.74 -10.97
C ASN A 199 10.23 16.98 -12.22
N PRO A 200 10.66 17.36 -13.44
CA PRO A 200 10.29 16.65 -14.66
C PRO A 200 10.77 15.18 -14.67
N LEU A 201 11.81 14.84 -13.91
CA LEU A 201 12.27 13.47 -13.72
C LEU A 201 12.05 13.04 -12.27
N ALA A 202 11.51 11.84 -12.09
CA ALA A 202 11.29 11.25 -10.78
C ALA A 202 11.91 9.85 -10.70
N TYR A 203 12.55 9.56 -9.57
CA TYR A 203 12.89 8.20 -9.18
C TYR A 203 11.69 7.62 -8.45
N LEU A 204 11.00 6.69 -9.09
CA LEU A 204 9.81 6.03 -8.55
C LEU A 204 10.12 4.52 -8.33
N PRO A 205 10.86 4.19 -7.25
CA PRO A 205 11.17 2.82 -6.83
C PRO A 205 10.04 1.81 -7.04
N SER A 206 8.83 2.11 -6.57
CA SER A 206 7.66 1.23 -6.68
C SER A 206 7.27 0.94 -8.13
N VAL A 207 7.34 1.94 -9.01
CA VAL A 207 7.05 1.81 -10.45
C VAL A 207 8.18 1.03 -11.13
N SER A 208 9.44 1.37 -10.85
CA SER A 208 10.60 0.69 -11.41
C SER A 208 10.65 -0.78 -11.01
N ASP A 209 10.36 -1.11 -9.75
CA ASP A 209 10.35 -2.49 -9.27
C ASP A 209 9.13 -3.26 -9.82
N THR A 210 8.00 -2.60 -10.04
CA THR A 210 6.79 -3.21 -10.62
C THR A 210 6.96 -3.53 -12.11
N VAL A 211 7.42 -2.54 -12.90
CA VAL A 211 7.60 -2.69 -14.35
C VAL A 211 8.88 -3.44 -14.69
N GLY A 212 9.92 -3.23 -13.87
CA GLY A 212 11.25 -3.75 -14.09
C GLY A 212 11.61 -4.99 -13.28
N ALA A 213 10.68 -5.60 -12.54
CA ALA A 213 10.97 -6.92 -11.97
C ALA A 213 11.10 -7.97 -13.09
N PRO A 214 12.08 -8.88 -13.01
CA PRO A 214 12.17 -10.00 -13.93
C PRO A 214 10.95 -10.93 -13.82
N SER A 215 10.50 -11.48 -14.95
CA SER A 215 9.50 -12.56 -14.96
C SER A 215 10.13 -13.86 -14.46
N LEU A 216 9.77 -14.26 -13.24
CA LEU A 216 10.25 -15.49 -12.60
C LEU A 216 9.54 -16.74 -13.11
N THR A 217 8.35 -16.62 -13.70
CA THR A 217 7.68 -17.74 -14.41
C THR A 217 8.51 -18.21 -15.60
N GLY A 218 9.09 -17.28 -16.37
CA GLY A 218 10.04 -17.59 -17.43
C GLY A 218 11.31 -18.26 -16.92
N ALA A 219 11.82 -17.81 -15.77
CA ALA A 219 12.98 -18.42 -15.12
C ALA A 219 12.70 -19.87 -14.70
N ALA A 220 11.55 -20.11 -14.06
CA ALA A 220 11.08 -21.44 -13.69
C ALA A 220 10.97 -22.36 -14.90
N ALA A 221 10.33 -21.90 -15.99
CA ALA A 221 10.17 -22.67 -17.23
C ALA A 221 11.50 -23.01 -17.90
N ALA A 222 12.49 -22.12 -17.81
CA ALA A 222 13.85 -22.37 -18.30
C ALA A 222 14.68 -23.32 -17.40
N GLY A 223 14.14 -23.76 -16.26
CA GLY A 223 14.82 -24.62 -15.30
C GLY A 223 15.86 -23.88 -14.45
N VAL A 224 15.75 -22.56 -14.31
CA VAL A 224 16.53 -21.78 -13.35
C VAL A 224 16.07 -22.16 -11.94
N ARG A 225 17.02 -22.41 -11.02
CA ARG A 225 16.71 -22.92 -9.69
C ARG A 225 16.36 -21.82 -8.69
N GLY A 226 16.88 -20.61 -8.89
CA GLY A 226 16.57 -19.42 -8.11
C GLY A 226 17.15 -18.17 -8.76
N VAL A 227 16.70 -16.99 -8.34
CA VAL A 227 17.11 -15.70 -8.93
C VAL A 227 17.55 -14.74 -7.82
N ILE A 228 18.70 -14.09 -8.03
CA ILE A 228 19.18 -12.99 -7.20
C ILE A 228 19.09 -11.72 -8.04
N CYS A 229 18.26 -10.78 -7.61
CA CYS A 229 18.10 -9.48 -8.25
C CYS A 229 19.02 -8.46 -7.58
N ILE A 230 20.00 -7.94 -8.32
CA ILE A 230 20.83 -6.83 -7.85
C ILE A 230 20.12 -5.52 -8.18
N ARG A 231 19.70 -4.79 -7.14
CA ARG A 231 19.11 -3.45 -7.30
C ARG A 231 20.21 -2.41 -7.47
N THR A 232 20.13 -1.60 -8.51
CA THR A 232 21.13 -0.55 -8.82
C THR A 232 20.46 0.80 -9.09
N GLY A 233 21.22 1.89 -9.09
CA GLY A 233 20.68 3.24 -9.34
C GLY A 233 19.92 3.87 -8.16
N VAL A 234 20.17 3.36 -6.95
CA VAL A 234 19.64 3.88 -5.67
C VAL A 234 20.67 3.67 -4.57
N SER A 235 20.58 4.39 -3.46
CA SER A 235 21.35 4.11 -2.25
C SER A 235 20.86 2.86 -1.52
N GLU A 236 21.72 2.32 -0.65
CA GLU A 236 21.39 1.18 0.19
C GLU A 236 20.14 1.42 1.04
N ALA A 237 19.99 2.63 1.60
CA ALA A 237 18.86 2.98 2.45
C ALA A 237 17.53 3.05 1.68
N LEU A 238 17.54 3.43 0.40
CA LEU A 238 16.36 3.39 -0.46
C LEU A 238 16.09 1.98 -1.03
N ALA A 239 17.14 1.16 -1.12
CA ALA A 239 17.04 -0.22 -1.58
C ALA A 239 16.42 -1.17 -0.54
N ALA A 240 16.60 -0.87 0.75
CA ALA A 240 16.24 -1.76 1.85
C ALA A 240 14.72 -1.91 2.07
N ASP A 241 14.35 -3.07 2.60
CA ASP A 241 13.03 -3.39 3.19
C ASP A 241 11.86 -2.99 2.28
N GLN A 242 11.85 -3.42 1.02
CA GLN A 242 10.73 -3.17 0.11
C GLN A 242 9.77 -4.37 0.04
N TYR A 243 8.52 -4.09 -0.34
CA TYR A 243 7.53 -5.07 -0.78
C TYR A 243 7.27 -4.87 -2.27
N ALA A 244 8.14 -5.42 -3.12
CA ALA A 244 8.02 -5.29 -4.57
C ALA A 244 8.63 -6.49 -5.34
N PRO A 245 8.09 -6.84 -6.53
CA PRO A 245 6.84 -6.32 -7.09
C PRO A 245 5.62 -6.84 -6.32
N PHE A 246 4.52 -6.08 -6.31
CA PHE A 246 3.25 -6.49 -5.69
C PHE A 246 2.15 -6.81 -6.73
N THR A 247 2.41 -6.55 -8.01
CA THR A 247 1.45 -6.74 -9.11
C THR A 247 1.60 -8.10 -9.81
N THR A 248 2.40 -9.02 -9.26
CA THR A 248 2.61 -10.36 -9.83
C THR A 248 2.02 -11.44 -8.93
N GLY A 249 1.35 -12.43 -9.53
CA GLY A 249 0.93 -13.64 -8.82
C GLY A 249 2.11 -14.59 -8.54
N TYR A 250 1.82 -15.78 -8.02
CA TYR A 250 2.85 -16.80 -7.72
C TYR A 250 3.65 -17.21 -8.97
N GLN A 251 4.97 -17.08 -8.92
CA GLN A 251 5.82 -17.26 -10.11
C GLN A 251 6.70 -18.52 -10.12
N GLY A 252 6.78 -19.26 -9.01
CA GLY A 252 7.37 -20.60 -8.97
C GLY A 252 8.91 -20.71 -8.95
N CYS A 253 9.67 -19.64 -9.20
CA CYS A 253 11.14 -19.63 -9.03
C CYS A 253 11.54 -18.78 -7.82
N PRO A 254 12.25 -19.32 -6.79
CA PRO A 254 12.56 -18.57 -5.58
C PRO A 254 13.52 -17.42 -5.87
N ALA A 255 13.20 -16.24 -5.34
CA ALA A 255 13.98 -15.03 -5.63
C ALA A 255 14.05 -14.05 -4.47
N LEU A 256 15.14 -13.28 -4.44
CA LEU A 256 15.36 -12.20 -3.48
C LEU A 256 16.16 -11.06 -4.10
N TRP A 257 16.18 -9.93 -3.41
CA TRP A 257 16.87 -8.72 -3.84
C TRP A 257 18.09 -8.47 -2.96
N VAL A 258 19.20 -8.05 -3.58
CA VAL A 258 20.37 -7.54 -2.87
C VAL A 258 20.59 -6.08 -3.21
N GLY A 259 21.10 -5.34 -2.23
CA GLY A 259 21.31 -3.90 -2.35
C GLY A 259 22.61 -3.53 -3.07
N PRO A 260 22.77 -2.24 -3.42
CA PRO A 260 23.98 -1.69 -4.00
C PRO A 260 25.25 -2.01 -3.20
N GLY A 261 25.17 -2.08 -1.86
CA GLY A 261 26.34 -2.30 -0.99
C GLY A 261 27.09 -3.61 -1.24
N VAL A 262 26.44 -4.63 -1.80
CA VAL A 262 27.03 -5.95 -2.08
C VAL A 262 27.08 -6.29 -3.56
N ALA A 263 26.65 -5.37 -4.43
CA ALA A 263 26.48 -5.60 -5.86
C ALA A 263 27.76 -6.10 -6.55
N GLU A 264 28.90 -5.42 -6.34
CA GLU A 264 30.18 -5.81 -6.95
C GLU A 264 30.66 -7.19 -6.49
N GLN A 265 30.48 -7.50 -5.20
CA GLN A 265 30.84 -8.81 -4.68
C GLN A 265 29.99 -9.90 -5.34
N VAL A 266 28.67 -9.73 -5.40
CA VAL A 266 27.74 -10.70 -5.99
C VAL A 266 28.01 -10.86 -7.50
N ARG A 267 28.29 -9.78 -8.23
CA ARG A 267 28.72 -9.81 -9.64
C ARG A 267 29.97 -10.66 -9.83
N ALA A 268 31.01 -10.40 -9.03
CA ALA A 268 32.28 -11.10 -9.14
C ALA A 268 32.14 -12.58 -8.79
N ASP A 269 31.40 -12.91 -7.73
CA ASP A 269 31.10 -14.30 -7.34
C ASP A 269 30.30 -15.02 -8.43
N ALA A 270 29.31 -14.36 -9.04
CA ALA A 270 28.48 -14.94 -10.09
C ALA A 270 29.23 -15.20 -11.40
N ARG A 271 30.15 -14.30 -11.79
CA ARG A 271 31.02 -14.49 -12.96
C ARG A 271 32.00 -15.65 -12.79
N ARG A 272 32.41 -15.94 -11.55
CA ARG A 272 33.23 -17.12 -11.22
C ARG A 272 32.43 -18.41 -11.08
N GLY A 273 31.11 -18.37 -11.14
CA GLY A 273 30.26 -19.52 -10.88
C GLY A 273 30.35 -20.01 -9.43
N ALA A 274 30.55 -19.09 -8.46
CA ALA A 274 30.62 -19.47 -7.06
C ALA A 274 29.35 -20.19 -6.60
N ARG A 275 29.49 -21.09 -5.64
CA ARG A 275 28.36 -21.84 -5.08
C ARG A 275 27.58 -20.98 -4.09
N ALA A 276 26.27 -20.89 -4.25
CA ALA A 276 25.38 -20.13 -3.39
C ALA A 276 24.32 -21.01 -2.72
N LYS A 277 23.91 -20.63 -1.52
CA LYS A 277 22.71 -21.14 -0.83
C LYS A 277 21.67 -20.01 -0.80
N LEU A 278 20.50 -20.26 -1.36
CA LEU A 278 19.36 -19.34 -1.37
C LEU A 278 18.22 -19.96 -0.57
N VAL A 279 17.73 -19.23 0.44
CA VAL A 279 16.53 -19.59 1.19
C VAL A 279 15.43 -18.60 0.83
N MET A 280 14.28 -19.12 0.42
CA MET A 280 13.03 -18.39 0.25
C MET A 280 11.91 -19.24 0.85
N HIS A 281 11.93 -19.36 2.18
CA HIS A 281 10.96 -20.16 2.91
C HIS A 281 9.73 -19.30 3.18
N ALA A 282 8.60 -19.74 2.63
CA ALA A 282 7.31 -19.11 2.79
C ALA A 282 6.22 -20.19 2.89
N ARG A 283 5.05 -19.82 3.41
CA ARG A 283 3.86 -20.67 3.39
C ARG A 283 2.94 -20.21 2.28
N HIS A 284 2.46 -21.16 1.48
CA HIS A 284 1.38 -20.94 0.54
C HIS A 284 0.05 -21.37 1.20
N ALA A 285 -0.75 -20.40 1.63
CA ALA A 285 -2.04 -20.63 2.26
C ALA A 285 -3.16 -20.51 1.21
N MET A 286 -3.60 -21.67 0.71
CA MET A 286 -4.70 -21.76 -0.26
C MET A 286 -6.01 -21.28 0.33
N ALA A 287 -6.80 -20.57 -0.49
CA ALA A 287 -8.12 -20.07 -0.12
C ALA A 287 -8.13 -19.30 1.22
N ALA A 288 -7.07 -18.54 1.49
CA ALA A 288 -7.06 -17.57 2.57
C ALA A 288 -8.17 -16.53 2.31
N SER A 289 -8.78 -15.99 3.37
CA SER A 289 -9.83 -14.99 3.24
C SER A 289 -9.37 -13.60 3.64
N THR A 290 -10.04 -12.62 3.06
CA THR A 290 -9.96 -11.19 3.38
C THR A 290 -11.29 -10.56 2.99
N GLU A 291 -11.55 -9.32 3.40
CA GLU A 291 -12.87 -8.70 3.20
C GLU A 291 -12.76 -7.28 2.66
N THR A 292 -13.64 -6.95 1.72
CA THR A 292 -13.97 -5.54 1.45
C THR A 292 -15.06 -5.14 2.43
N VAL A 293 -14.91 -3.97 3.06
CA VAL A 293 -15.95 -3.38 3.91
C VAL A 293 -16.50 -2.15 3.22
N TYR A 294 -17.81 -1.96 3.28
CA TYR A 294 -18.43 -0.73 2.78
C TYR A 294 -19.64 -0.31 3.61
N ALA A 295 -19.99 0.96 3.54
CA ALA A 295 -21.17 1.50 4.19
C ALA A 295 -21.90 2.49 3.26
N VAL A 296 -23.23 2.45 3.31
CA VAL A 296 -24.10 3.31 2.50
C VAL A 296 -24.81 4.31 3.41
N LEU A 297 -24.69 5.59 3.06
CA LEU A 297 -25.27 6.69 3.79
C LEU A 297 -26.29 7.42 2.90
N PRO A 298 -27.60 7.16 3.06
CA PRO A 298 -28.65 7.62 2.13
C PRO A 298 -28.76 9.15 2.01
N GLY A 299 -29.10 9.63 0.82
CA GLY A 299 -29.46 11.02 0.54
C GLY A 299 -30.94 11.19 0.15
N THR A 300 -31.33 12.41 -0.25
CA THR A 300 -32.68 12.71 -0.74
C THR A 300 -32.86 12.50 -2.25
N HIS A 301 -31.78 12.57 -3.03
CA HIS A 301 -31.81 12.34 -4.47
C HIS A 301 -32.03 10.85 -4.74
N PRO A 302 -33.05 10.47 -5.53
CA PRO A 302 -33.45 9.08 -5.67
C PRO A 302 -32.39 8.23 -6.38
N THR A 303 -31.69 8.81 -7.35
CA THR A 303 -30.88 8.07 -8.32
C THR A 303 -29.39 8.44 -8.32
N GLU A 304 -28.91 9.37 -7.50
CA GLU A 304 -27.51 9.80 -7.55
C GLU A 304 -26.73 9.31 -6.32
N SER A 305 -25.50 8.86 -6.57
CA SER A 305 -24.52 8.52 -5.55
C SER A 305 -23.18 9.24 -5.75
N VAL A 306 -22.41 9.34 -4.68
CA VAL A 306 -20.99 9.69 -4.69
C VAL A 306 -20.24 8.61 -3.93
N ILE A 307 -19.14 8.13 -4.51
CA ILE A 307 -18.32 7.07 -3.93
C ILE A 307 -17.11 7.70 -3.27
N ILE A 308 -16.75 7.26 -2.08
CA ILE A 308 -15.55 7.64 -1.35
C ILE A 308 -14.81 6.34 -1.05
N ASN A 309 -13.62 6.15 -1.59
CA ASN A 309 -12.94 4.86 -1.53
C ASN A 309 -11.44 4.96 -1.23
N THR A 310 -10.90 3.82 -0.84
CA THR A 310 -9.48 3.55 -0.61
C THR A 310 -9.28 2.04 -0.47
N HIS A 311 -8.02 1.59 -0.46
CA HIS A 311 -7.66 0.22 -0.12
C HIS A 311 -7.25 0.09 1.36
N THR A 312 -7.21 -1.15 1.88
CA THR A 312 -6.89 -1.43 3.29
C THR A 312 -5.61 -2.22 3.51
N ASP A 313 -4.94 -2.68 2.44
CA ASP A 313 -3.78 -3.57 2.52
C ASP A 313 -2.49 -2.96 1.96
N GLY A 314 -1.36 -3.25 2.60
CA GLY A 314 -0.08 -2.68 2.17
C GLY A 314 1.08 -2.90 3.16
N PRO A 315 2.26 -2.32 2.85
CA PRO A 315 3.49 -2.55 3.59
C PRO A 315 3.78 -1.56 4.73
N ASN A 316 3.14 -0.37 4.77
CA ASN A 316 3.54 0.72 5.69
C ASN A 316 2.37 1.62 6.06
N VAL A 317 2.50 2.64 6.89
CA VAL A 317 1.34 3.45 7.30
C VAL A 317 0.77 4.25 6.13
N ALA A 318 1.62 4.80 5.26
CA ALA A 318 1.20 5.67 4.17
C ALA A 318 0.26 4.97 3.19
N GLU A 319 0.55 3.73 2.82
CA GLU A 319 -0.23 2.97 1.85
C GLU A 319 -1.68 2.78 2.31
N GLU A 320 -1.91 2.30 3.53
CA GLU A 320 -3.27 1.95 3.99
C GLU A 320 -3.96 3.03 4.85
N ASN A 321 -3.32 4.17 5.14
CA ASN A 321 -3.95 5.23 5.97
C ASN A 321 -5.11 5.96 5.28
N GLY A 322 -5.34 5.71 3.99
CA GLY A 322 -6.52 6.16 3.28
C GLY A 322 -7.81 5.70 3.97
N GLY A 323 -7.82 4.49 4.55
CA GLY A 323 -8.94 3.99 5.37
C GLY A 323 -9.30 4.91 6.54
N ILE A 324 -8.31 5.48 7.21
CA ILE A 324 -8.53 6.46 8.29
C ILE A 324 -9.15 7.75 7.72
N GLY A 325 -8.70 8.19 6.54
CA GLY A 325 -9.25 9.34 5.84
C GLY A 325 -10.72 9.15 5.44
N VAL A 326 -11.05 8.03 4.79
CA VAL A 326 -12.42 7.70 4.38
C VAL A 326 -13.34 7.56 5.60
N LEU A 327 -12.89 6.89 6.66
CA LEU A 327 -13.64 6.77 7.91
C LEU A 327 -13.88 8.15 8.57
N SER A 328 -12.94 9.08 8.45
CA SER A 328 -13.10 10.45 8.94
C SER A 328 -14.17 11.23 8.20
N LEU A 329 -14.24 11.07 6.87
CA LEU A 329 -15.32 11.62 6.06
C LEU A 329 -16.66 10.95 6.41
N ALA A 330 -16.69 9.63 6.60
CA ALA A 330 -17.89 8.92 7.03
C ALA A 330 -18.45 9.47 8.35
N ALA A 331 -17.59 9.62 9.37
CA ALA A 331 -17.96 10.17 10.67
C ALA A 331 -18.50 11.60 10.58
N GLN A 332 -17.88 12.45 9.76
CA GLN A 332 -18.35 13.82 9.55
C GLN A 332 -19.72 13.86 8.86
N PHE A 333 -19.88 13.12 7.77
CA PHE A 333 -21.10 13.19 6.96
C PHE A 333 -22.27 12.44 7.59
N ALA A 334 -22.05 11.39 8.38
CA ALA A 334 -23.09 10.69 9.13
C ALA A 334 -23.83 11.60 10.13
N ARG A 335 -23.18 12.69 10.57
CA ARG A 335 -23.80 13.69 11.46
C ARG A 335 -24.78 14.61 10.74
N ILE A 336 -24.70 14.72 9.42
CA ILE A 336 -25.63 15.51 8.61
C ILE A 336 -26.96 14.73 8.49
N PRO A 337 -28.12 15.31 8.85
CA PRO A 337 -29.41 14.65 8.64
C PRO A 337 -29.64 14.33 7.15
N GLN A 338 -30.31 13.23 6.84
CA GLN A 338 -30.62 12.85 5.45
C GLN A 338 -31.30 13.98 4.67
N SER A 339 -32.21 14.73 5.29
CA SER A 339 -32.90 15.88 4.66
C SER A 339 -31.97 17.00 4.16
N ARG A 340 -30.71 17.03 4.63
CA ARG A 340 -29.67 17.99 4.24
C ARG A 340 -28.55 17.36 3.41
N ARG A 341 -28.68 16.09 3.04
CA ARG A 341 -27.74 15.37 2.19
C ARG A 341 -28.42 15.08 0.86
N ARG A 342 -27.90 15.63 -0.22
CA ARG A 342 -28.50 15.48 -1.53
C ARG A 342 -28.30 14.06 -2.03
N ARG A 343 -27.06 13.57 -2.10
CA ARG A 343 -26.77 12.27 -2.72
C ARG A 343 -26.58 11.18 -1.69
N THR A 344 -26.73 9.94 -2.15
CA THR A 344 -26.27 8.79 -1.37
C THR A 344 -24.75 8.80 -1.37
N LEU A 345 -24.12 8.72 -0.20
CA LEU A 345 -22.67 8.58 -0.08
C LEU A 345 -22.34 7.12 0.18
N VAL A 346 -21.37 6.58 -0.54
CA VAL A 346 -20.94 5.18 -0.42
C VAL A 346 -19.47 5.18 -0.02
N PHE A 347 -19.16 4.70 1.18
CA PHE A 347 -17.80 4.60 1.71
C PHE A 347 -17.30 3.18 1.50
N VAL A 348 -16.19 3.00 0.79
CA VAL A 348 -15.69 1.69 0.36
C VAL A 348 -14.23 1.52 0.78
N PHE A 349 -13.94 0.41 1.45
CA PHE A 349 -12.63 0.04 1.98
C PHE A 349 -12.25 -1.31 1.36
N VAL A 350 -11.58 -1.25 0.21
CA VAL A 350 -11.36 -2.45 -0.62
C VAL A 350 -10.12 -3.20 -0.18
N THR A 351 -10.19 -4.52 -0.21
CA THR A 351 -9.03 -5.40 0.01
C THR A 351 -8.45 -5.86 -1.32
N GLY A 352 -7.14 -6.14 -1.32
CA GLY A 352 -6.47 -6.86 -2.39
C GLY A 352 -5.70 -5.97 -3.35
N HIS A 353 -5.43 -4.72 -2.98
CA HIS A 353 -4.61 -3.80 -3.78
C HIS A 353 -3.19 -4.36 -3.96
N PHE A 354 -2.63 -5.00 -2.93
CA PHE A 354 -1.33 -5.66 -3.01
C PHE A 354 -1.40 -7.08 -3.58
N GLN A 355 -2.56 -7.48 -4.14
CA GLN A 355 -2.82 -8.77 -4.78
C GLN A 355 -3.68 -8.65 -6.05
N LEU A 356 -3.53 -7.55 -6.81
CA LEU A 356 -4.34 -7.28 -8.01
C LEU A 356 -4.56 -8.48 -8.94
N PRO A 357 -3.56 -9.34 -9.27
CA PRO A 357 -3.78 -10.49 -10.14
C PRO A 357 -4.85 -11.48 -9.66
N GLN A 358 -5.21 -11.46 -8.39
CA GLN A 358 -6.23 -12.32 -7.78
C GLN A 358 -7.54 -11.58 -7.45
N PHE A 359 -7.54 -10.24 -7.48
CA PHE A 359 -8.68 -9.42 -7.03
C PHE A 359 -9.27 -8.55 -8.11
N GLU A 360 -8.46 -8.04 -9.04
CA GLU A 360 -8.96 -7.15 -10.07
C GLU A 360 -10.02 -7.85 -10.94
N THR A 361 -11.04 -7.11 -11.37
CA THR A 361 -12.12 -7.62 -12.21
C THR A 361 -12.39 -6.60 -13.30
N GLU A 362 -12.63 -7.05 -14.53
CA GLU A 362 -12.85 -6.13 -15.64
C GLU A 362 -14.15 -5.32 -15.43
N VAL A 363 -14.04 -3.99 -15.51
CA VAL A 363 -15.15 -3.04 -15.48
C VAL A 363 -14.89 -1.88 -16.44
N GLY A 364 -15.94 -1.13 -16.79
CA GLY A 364 -15.81 0.06 -17.63
C GLY A 364 -15.43 -0.28 -19.07
N ASN A 365 -14.46 0.45 -19.64
CA ASN A 365 -14.00 0.27 -21.02
C ASN A 365 -12.96 -0.86 -21.20
N GLY A 366 -12.57 -1.57 -20.14
CA GLY A 366 -11.63 -2.71 -20.22
C GLY A 366 -10.19 -2.35 -20.62
N VAL A 367 -9.84 -1.06 -20.73
CA VAL A 367 -8.50 -0.64 -21.17
C VAL A 367 -7.51 -0.60 -20.01
N GLY A 368 -6.38 -1.28 -20.13
CA GLY A 368 -5.27 -1.27 -19.17
C GLY A 368 -5.56 -2.04 -17.87
N THR A 369 -4.64 -1.95 -16.89
CA THR A 369 -4.75 -2.66 -15.61
C THR A 369 -5.89 -2.15 -14.75
N MET A 370 -6.56 -3.02 -14.00
CA MET A 370 -7.60 -2.64 -13.05
C MET A 370 -7.00 -2.52 -11.64
N GLN A 371 -7.86 -2.19 -10.67
CA GLN A 371 -7.49 -2.01 -9.26
C GLN A 371 -8.49 -2.77 -8.39
N ALA A 372 -8.24 -2.93 -7.10
CA ALA A 372 -9.06 -3.81 -6.25
C ALA A 372 -10.53 -3.34 -6.16
N SER A 373 -10.78 -2.03 -6.25
CA SER A 373 -12.11 -1.43 -6.30
C SER A 373 -12.96 -1.87 -7.48
N SER A 374 -12.36 -2.33 -8.57
CA SER A 374 -13.10 -2.93 -9.69
C SER A 374 -13.89 -4.17 -9.26
N ARG A 375 -13.38 -4.93 -8.29
CA ARG A 375 -14.08 -6.10 -7.72
C ARG A 375 -15.36 -5.67 -7.03
N TRP A 376 -15.26 -4.67 -6.16
CA TRP A 376 -16.42 -4.12 -5.46
C TRP A 376 -17.43 -3.53 -6.46
N MET A 377 -16.98 -2.79 -7.47
CA MET A 377 -17.86 -2.26 -8.51
C MET A 377 -18.62 -3.38 -9.25
N ALA A 378 -17.97 -4.50 -9.56
CA ALA A 378 -18.61 -5.63 -10.22
C ALA A 378 -19.65 -6.34 -9.32
N MET A 379 -19.41 -6.40 -8.01
CA MET A 379 -20.33 -7.01 -7.04
C MET A 379 -21.51 -6.11 -6.67
N HIS A 380 -21.36 -4.78 -6.77
CA HIS A 380 -22.36 -3.79 -6.34
C HIS A 380 -22.81 -2.81 -7.44
N PRO A 381 -23.23 -3.27 -8.64
CA PRO A 381 -23.68 -2.39 -9.71
C PRO A 381 -24.84 -1.48 -9.28
N GLU A 382 -25.68 -1.93 -8.33
CA GLU A 382 -26.84 -1.20 -7.80
C GLU A 382 -26.50 0.15 -7.16
N LEU A 383 -25.24 0.34 -6.75
CA LEU A 383 -24.77 1.54 -6.08
C LEU A 383 -24.15 2.59 -7.01
N TRP A 384 -23.89 2.29 -8.30
CA TRP A 384 -23.12 3.20 -9.15
C TRP A 384 -23.42 3.22 -10.65
N ASP A 385 -23.92 2.17 -11.27
CA ASP A 385 -23.90 2.06 -12.74
C ASP A 385 -24.96 2.93 -13.45
N GLY A 386 -26.06 3.26 -12.75
CA GLY A 386 -27.25 3.97 -13.25
C GLY A 386 -28.10 3.18 -14.25
N ARG A 387 -27.98 1.85 -14.28
CA ARG A 387 -28.76 0.95 -15.14
C ARG A 387 -29.92 0.37 -14.33
N HIS A 388 -30.97 -0.12 -14.97
CA HIS A 388 -32.03 -0.91 -14.30
C HIS A 388 -32.62 -0.28 -13.00
N GLY A 389 -32.67 1.05 -12.90
CA GLY A 389 -33.15 1.75 -11.70
C GLY A 389 -32.13 1.87 -10.55
N HIS A 390 -30.89 1.40 -10.76
CA HIS A 390 -29.75 1.55 -9.87
C HIS A 390 -29.37 3.02 -9.68
N LYS A 391 -28.58 3.29 -8.63
CA LYS A 391 -27.96 4.60 -8.44
C LYS A 391 -26.90 4.83 -9.51
N LYS A 392 -26.76 6.07 -9.95
CA LYS A 392 -25.68 6.54 -10.81
C LYS A 392 -24.66 7.29 -9.96
N ALA A 393 -23.43 6.77 -9.90
CA ALA A 393 -22.32 7.50 -9.31
C ALA A 393 -21.96 8.69 -10.22
N VAL A 394 -22.07 9.90 -9.67
CA VAL A 394 -21.71 11.14 -10.40
C VAL A 394 -20.26 11.54 -10.17
N ALA A 395 -19.69 11.11 -9.04
CA ALA A 395 -18.29 11.31 -8.70
C ALA A 395 -17.75 10.18 -7.82
N ALA A 396 -16.44 9.93 -7.88
CA ALA A 396 -15.70 9.08 -6.97
C ALA A 396 -14.49 9.84 -6.40
N LEU A 397 -14.31 9.79 -5.09
CA LEU A 397 -13.21 10.43 -4.36
C LEU A 397 -12.34 9.32 -3.79
N THR A 398 -11.06 9.27 -4.17
CA THR A 398 -10.09 8.28 -3.67
C THR A 398 -9.05 8.97 -2.81
N LEU A 399 -8.85 8.45 -1.59
CA LEU A 399 -7.87 8.96 -0.64
C LEU A 399 -6.78 7.91 -0.44
N GLU A 400 -5.57 8.18 -0.92
CA GLU A 400 -4.39 7.32 -0.76
C GLU A 400 -3.18 8.17 -0.30
N HIS A 401 -2.27 7.56 0.46
CA HIS A 401 -0.96 8.11 0.84
C HIS A 401 -1.00 9.45 1.58
N LEU A 402 -1.84 9.54 2.60
CA LEU A 402 -2.05 10.79 3.32
C LEU A 402 -0.85 11.13 4.22
N GLY A 403 -0.56 12.42 4.35
CA GLY A 403 0.46 12.94 5.27
C GLY A 403 1.92 12.76 4.83
N CYS A 404 2.19 12.22 3.64
CA CYS A 404 3.56 11.91 3.21
C CYS A 404 4.48 13.14 3.16
N ARG A 405 5.68 13.04 3.76
CA ARG A 405 6.80 13.97 3.58
C ARG A 405 7.76 13.45 2.52
N GLU A 406 8.38 14.37 1.79
CA GLU A 406 9.28 14.02 0.70
C GLU A 406 10.65 13.59 1.24
N TRP A 407 11.07 12.42 0.79
CA TRP A 407 12.40 11.87 0.99
C TRP A 407 12.99 11.51 -0.35
N LEU A 408 14.25 11.89 -0.59
CA LEU A 408 14.93 11.64 -1.86
C LEU A 408 16.33 11.10 -1.61
N ASP A 409 16.80 10.35 -2.59
CA ASP A 409 18.20 9.98 -2.70
C ASP A 409 19.00 11.19 -3.22
N ASP A 410 20.28 11.29 -2.88
CA ASP A 410 21.16 12.28 -3.49
C ASP A 410 21.51 11.87 -4.93
N ASP A 411 21.96 12.83 -5.75
CA ASP A 411 22.25 12.60 -7.18
C ASP A 411 23.33 11.53 -7.43
N ARG A 412 24.07 11.14 -6.39
CA ARG A 412 25.11 10.11 -6.43
C ARG A 412 24.64 8.75 -5.92
N HIS A 413 23.39 8.63 -5.47
CA HIS A 413 22.82 7.40 -4.93
C HIS A 413 23.58 6.84 -3.71
N VAL A 414 24.01 7.73 -2.82
CA VAL A 414 24.76 7.39 -1.60
C VAL A 414 23.95 7.72 -0.35
N ARG A 415 23.09 8.73 -0.39
CA ARG A 415 22.37 9.22 0.79
C ARG A 415 20.89 9.44 0.52
N TYR A 416 20.06 8.71 1.25
CA TYR A 416 18.62 8.90 1.31
C TYR A 416 18.21 9.74 2.53
N ALA A 417 17.53 10.87 2.34
CA ALA A 417 17.26 11.85 3.40
C ALA A 417 15.95 12.64 3.17
N PRO A 418 15.36 13.23 4.24
CA PRO A 418 14.22 14.12 4.09
C PRO A 418 14.64 15.41 3.39
N THR A 419 13.78 15.94 2.52
CA THR A 419 14.04 17.21 1.82
C THR A 419 13.54 18.43 2.60
N GLY A 420 12.79 18.20 3.67
CA GLY A 420 12.09 19.25 4.43
C GLY A 420 10.78 19.71 3.78
N ARG A 421 10.33 19.09 2.68
CA ARG A 421 9.06 19.43 2.00
C ARG A 421 7.98 18.37 2.26
N ASN A 422 6.72 18.75 2.08
CA ASN A 422 5.61 17.79 1.92
C ASN A 422 5.84 17.00 0.64
N GLU A 423 5.43 15.74 0.56
CA GLU A 423 5.39 15.04 -0.73
C GLU A 423 4.47 15.77 -1.72
N VAL A 424 4.73 15.65 -3.02
CA VAL A 424 3.80 16.19 -4.03
C VAL A 424 2.48 15.43 -3.93
N GLY A 425 1.40 16.15 -3.59
CA GLY A 425 0.05 15.60 -3.59
C GLY A 425 -0.50 15.52 -5.01
N TRP A 426 -0.17 14.47 -5.75
CA TRP A 426 -0.75 14.21 -7.07
C TRP A 426 -2.21 13.79 -6.96
N CYS A 427 -3.13 14.49 -7.64
CA CYS A 427 -4.55 14.16 -7.61
C CYS A 427 -5.12 14.06 -9.03
N TYR A 428 -5.54 12.87 -9.46
CA TYR A 428 -6.26 12.74 -10.73
C TYR A 428 -7.62 13.43 -10.64
N CYS A 429 -7.85 14.42 -11.51
CA CYS A 429 -9.11 15.17 -11.58
C CYS A 429 -9.64 15.12 -13.01
N THR A 430 -10.66 14.31 -13.26
CA THR A 430 -10.99 13.87 -14.62
C THR A 430 -11.99 14.75 -15.36
N THR A 431 -12.46 15.83 -14.73
CA THR A 431 -13.23 16.90 -15.37
C THR A 431 -12.72 18.27 -14.93
N PRO A 432 -12.89 19.33 -15.74
CA PRO A 432 -12.54 20.69 -15.34
C PRO A 432 -13.23 21.14 -14.04
N ALA A 433 -14.49 20.72 -13.85
CA ALA A 433 -15.27 21.05 -12.67
C ALA A 433 -14.70 20.41 -11.40
N VAL A 434 -14.41 19.11 -11.43
CA VAL A 434 -13.80 18.39 -10.29
C VAL A 434 -12.41 18.94 -9.97
N ARG A 435 -11.63 19.31 -11.00
CA ARG A 435 -10.32 19.97 -10.83
C ARG A 435 -10.46 21.28 -10.05
N SER A 436 -11.36 22.16 -10.47
CA SER A 436 -11.60 23.43 -9.77
C SER A 436 -12.11 23.22 -8.35
N VAL A 437 -12.98 22.23 -8.12
CA VAL A 437 -13.45 21.88 -6.77
C VAL A 437 -12.28 21.47 -5.88
N TYR A 438 -11.42 20.55 -6.33
CA TYR A 438 -10.29 20.07 -5.53
C TYR A 438 -9.31 21.20 -5.17
N LEU A 439 -8.87 21.97 -6.17
CA LEU A 439 -7.90 23.06 -5.96
C LEU A 439 -8.46 24.16 -5.04
N ASN A 440 -9.75 24.48 -5.16
CA ASN A 440 -10.38 25.46 -4.26
C ASN A 440 -10.57 24.89 -2.86
N SER A 441 -10.84 23.60 -2.73
CA SER A 441 -11.05 22.92 -1.45
C SER A 441 -9.77 22.81 -0.62
N ALA A 442 -8.60 22.86 -1.26
CA ALA A 442 -7.31 22.89 -0.59
C ALA A 442 -7.00 24.25 0.08
N ARG A 443 -7.72 25.32 -0.31
CA ARG A 443 -7.49 26.67 0.23
C ARG A 443 -7.75 26.72 1.73
N GLY A 444 -6.80 27.32 2.47
CA GLY A 444 -6.89 27.42 3.93
C GLY A 444 -6.62 26.13 4.68
N THR A 445 -6.28 25.04 3.98
CA THR A 445 -5.79 23.80 4.59
C THR A 445 -4.25 23.76 4.55
N THR A 446 -3.66 22.75 5.20
CA THR A 446 -2.21 22.47 5.13
C THR A 446 -1.79 21.75 3.83
N ASN A 447 -2.73 21.40 2.94
CA ASN A 447 -2.49 20.76 1.66
C ASN A 447 -1.97 21.77 0.62
N VAL A 448 -0.75 22.27 0.83
CA VAL A 448 -0.17 23.41 0.09
C VAL A 448 0.91 23.01 -0.92
N ARG A 449 0.97 21.73 -1.32
CA ARG A 449 1.86 21.23 -2.38
C ARG A 449 1.15 20.16 -3.21
N THR A 450 -0.01 20.51 -3.76
CA THR A 450 -0.83 19.57 -4.53
C THR A 450 -0.91 19.95 -6.00
N VAL A 451 -0.91 18.95 -6.87
CA VAL A 451 -0.96 19.09 -8.32
C VAL A 451 -2.07 18.20 -8.83
N THR A 452 -3.02 18.76 -9.57
CA THR A 452 -4.01 17.96 -10.28
C THR A 452 -3.42 17.45 -11.57
N CYS A 453 -3.77 16.24 -11.96
CA CYS A 453 -3.34 15.64 -13.21
C CYS A 453 -4.49 15.02 -13.99
N ASP A 454 -4.32 14.95 -15.30
CA ASP A 454 -5.22 14.25 -16.20
C ASP A 454 -4.73 12.82 -16.36
N PRO A 455 -5.64 11.83 -16.37
CA PRO A 455 -5.25 10.44 -16.56
C PRO A 455 -4.75 10.22 -17.98
N LEU A 456 -3.80 9.31 -18.15
CA LEU A 456 -3.46 8.80 -19.46
C LEU A 456 -4.34 7.58 -19.79
N PRO A 457 -4.69 7.36 -21.07
CA PRO A 457 -5.57 6.29 -21.50
C PRO A 457 -5.35 4.91 -20.85
N ALA A 458 -4.09 4.46 -20.84
CA ALA A 458 -3.69 3.16 -20.31
C ALA A 458 -3.10 3.22 -18.90
N LEU A 459 -2.82 4.43 -18.39
CA LEU A 459 -2.09 4.64 -17.13
C LEU A 459 -2.86 5.60 -16.23
N TYR A 460 -3.46 5.02 -15.21
CA TYR A 460 -4.08 5.68 -14.07
C TYR A 460 -3.72 4.84 -12.85
N PHE A 461 -2.94 5.39 -11.93
CA PHE A 461 -2.52 4.70 -10.71
C PHE A 461 -3.54 4.84 -9.57
N GLY A 462 -3.69 3.78 -8.78
CA GLY A 462 -4.49 3.73 -7.55
C GLY A 462 -5.98 3.52 -7.77
N GLU A 463 -6.69 3.36 -6.66
CA GLU A 463 -8.08 2.86 -6.60
C GLU A 463 -9.12 3.77 -7.30
N GLY A 464 -8.73 4.95 -7.74
CA GLY A 464 -9.56 5.81 -8.59
C GLY A 464 -9.76 5.30 -10.02
N ALA A 465 -8.86 4.45 -10.53
CA ALA A 465 -8.82 4.08 -11.94
C ALA A 465 -10.10 3.37 -12.44
N PRO A 466 -10.67 2.38 -11.74
CA PRO A 466 -11.86 1.67 -12.22
C PRO A 466 -13.09 2.59 -12.37
N PHE A 467 -13.23 3.60 -11.51
CA PHE A 467 -14.30 4.59 -11.59
C PHE A 467 -14.15 5.48 -12.82
N TYR A 468 -12.94 5.99 -13.08
CA TYR A 468 -12.64 6.77 -14.28
C TYR A 468 -12.98 5.97 -15.53
N LYS A 469 -12.49 4.73 -15.64
CA LYS A 469 -12.73 3.83 -16.78
C LYS A 469 -14.20 3.46 -16.98
N SER A 470 -15.01 3.64 -15.93
CA SER A 470 -16.46 3.46 -15.96
C SER A 470 -17.25 4.75 -16.26
N GLY A 471 -16.56 5.82 -16.65
CA GLY A 471 -17.18 7.10 -17.01
C GLY A 471 -17.62 7.94 -15.82
N ILE A 472 -17.07 7.69 -14.62
CA ILE A 472 -17.37 8.45 -13.40
C ILE A 472 -16.30 9.53 -13.23
N ALA A 473 -16.71 10.76 -12.90
CA ALA A 473 -15.76 11.82 -12.59
C ALA A 473 -14.98 11.47 -11.31
N THR A 474 -13.65 11.59 -11.31
CA THR A 474 -12.82 11.17 -10.17
C THR A 474 -11.99 12.31 -9.63
N MET A 475 -11.79 12.29 -8.33
CA MET A 475 -10.83 13.08 -7.56
C MET A 475 -10.00 12.10 -6.72
N SER A 476 -8.82 11.73 -7.19
CA SER A 476 -8.06 10.62 -6.62
C SER A 476 -6.66 11.06 -6.24
N LEU A 477 -6.43 11.29 -4.95
CA LEU A 477 -5.14 11.70 -4.40
C LEU A 477 -4.25 10.47 -4.23
N ILE A 478 -3.11 10.47 -4.92
CA ILE A 478 -2.11 9.39 -4.92
C ILE A 478 -0.66 9.94 -5.00
N PRO A 479 -0.14 10.53 -3.91
CA PRO A 479 1.28 10.86 -3.77
C PRO A 479 2.19 9.68 -4.16
N SER A 480 3.36 9.96 -4.72
CA SER A 480 4.28 8.92 -5.23
C SER A 480 5.60 8.94 -4.48
N GLN A 481 5.54 8.91 -3.16
CA GLN A 481 6.72 8.98 -2.31
C GLN A 481 7.71 7.84 -2.60
N SER A 482 9.00 8.12 -2.50
CA SER A 482 10.07 7.15 -2.78
C SER A 482 10.04 5.90 -1.89
N TYR A 483 9.39 5.99 -0.72
CA TYR A 483 9.20 4.89 0.24
C TYR A 483 7.83 4.23 0.13
N LEU A 484 7.11 4.41 -1.00
CA LEU A 484 5.75 3.93 -1.20
C LEU A 484 5.57 2.46 -0.81
N THR A 485 6.48 1.60 -1.27
CA THR A 485 6.46 0.15 -1.03
C THR A 485 7.44 -0.29 0.06
N ALA A 486 8.03 0.63 0.82
CA ALA A 486 8.92 0.27 1.92
C ALA A 486 8.11 -0.37 3.06
N ALA A 487 8.71 -1.31 3.79
CA ALA A 487 8.14 -2.02 4.93
C ALA A 487 9.05 -1.94 6.16
N PRO A 488 9.56 -0.74 6.56
CA PRO A 488 10.40 -0.62 7.74
C PRO A 488 9.59 -0.95 9.00
N ALA A 489 10.29 -1.30 10.08
CA ALA A 489 9.66 -1.73 11.34
C ALA A 489 8.68 -0.70 11.95
N ASP A 490 8.89 0.60 11.72
CA ASP A 490 8.00 1.68 12.18
C ASP A 490 6.85 1.99 11.22
N GLY A 491 6.67 1.20 10.15
CA GLY A 491 5.70 1.48 9.10
C GLY A 491 5.92 2.83 8.42
N ALA A 492 7.13 3.38 8.44
CA ALA A 492 7.48 4.69 7.90
C ALA A 492 6.68 5.87 8.51
N ILE A 493 6.11 5.69 9.71
CA ILE A 493 5.32 6.73 10.39
C ILE A 493 6.15 8.01 10.63
N SER A 494 7.46 7.86 10.84
CA SER A 494 8.42 8.95 10.97
C SER A 494 8.54 9.84 9.73
N LYS A 495 8.03 9.39 8.57
CA LYS A 495 8.00 10.13 7.31
C LYS A 495 6.65 10.79 7.03
N LEU A 496 5.69 10.70 7.95
CA LEU A 496 4.38 11.32 7.83
C LEU A 496 4.26 12.58 8.69
N ASP A 497 3.34 13.47 8.28
CA ASP A 497 3.01 14.71 8.97
C ASP A 497 1.52 14.76 9.27
N LYS A 498 1.20 14.77 10.57
CA LYS A 498 -0.16 14.83 11.10
C LYS A 498 -0.96 15.98 10.52
N ASN A 499 -0.36 17.17 10.45
CA ASN A 499 -1.08 18.37 10.03
C ASN A 499 -1.38 18.32 8.53
N LEU A 500 -0.44 17.84 7.72
CA LEU A 500 -0.66 17.59 6.29
C LEU A 500 -1.79 16.60 6.05
N MET A 501 -1.78 15.46 6.76
CA MET A 501 -2.84 14.46 6.66
C MET A 501 -4.22 15.07 6.99
N ALA A 502 -4.32 15.81 8.10
CA ALA A 502 -5.56 16.46 8.48
C ALA A 502 -6.04 17.48 7.43
N GLY A 503 -5.13 18.25 6.81
CA GLY A 503 -5.50 19.20 5.76
C GLY A 503 -5.88 18.54 4.44
N GLN A 504 -5.29 17.39 4.09
CA GLN A 504 -5.73 16.59 2.95
C GLN A 504 -7.14 16.04 3.18
N ILE A 505 -7.43 15.48 4.36
CA ILE A 505 -8.80 15.05 4.71
C ILE A 505 -9.77 16.23 4.68
N ALA A 506 -9.38 17.39 5.22
CA ALA A 506 -10.18 18.61 5.15
C ALA A 506 -10.44 19.07 3.70
N THR A 507 -9.45 18.93 2.81
CA THR A 507 -9.61 19.20 1.37
C THR A 507 -10.71 18.32 0.78
N PHE A 508 -10.71 17.02 1.06
CA PHE A 508 -11.75 16.11 0.57
C PHE A 508 -13.13 16.38 1.20
N SER A 509 -13.18 16.74 2.49
CA SER A 509 -14.43 17.19 3.14
C SER A 509 -15.02 18.42 2.45
N ASN A 510 -14.19 19.44 2.18
CA ASN A 510 -14.60 20.65 1.48
C ASN A 510 -15.08 20.34 0.05
N ALA A 511 -14.36 19.46 -0.65
CA ALA A 511 -14.72 19.03 -2.00
C ALA A 511 -16.06 18.29 -2.03
N LEU A 512 -16.30 17.38 -1.08
CA LEU A 512 -17.54 16.64 -1.00
C LEU A 512 -18.73 17.56 -0.70
N ASN A 513 -18.56 18.55 0.19
CA ASN A 513 -19.59 19.57 0.42
C ASN A 513 -19.88 20.41 -0.85
N ALA A 514 -18.85 20.79 -1.60
CA ALA A 514 -19.03 21.52 -2.86
C ALA A 514 -19.78 20.69 -3.90
N LEU A 515 -19.41 19.42 -4.09
CA LEU A 515 -20.08 18.51 -5.02
C LEU A 515 -21.57 18.36 -4.71
N GLU A 516 -21.95 18.30 -3.42
CA GLU A 516 -23.36 18.21 -2.99
C GLU A 516 -24.24 19.39 -3.45
N THR A 517 -23.63 20.54 -3.74
CA THR A 517 -24.32 21.72 -4.26
C THR A 517 -24.41 21.77 -5.80
N MET A 518 -23.60 20.96 -6.50
CA MET A 518 -23.50 20.98 -7.96
C MET A 518 -24.50 20.01 -8.61
N SER A 519 -24.97 20.27 -9.83
CA SER A 519 -25.69 19.26 -10.63
C SER A 519 -24.73 18.24 -11.24
N ALA A 520 -25.22 17.05 -11.58
CA ALA A 520 -24.41 16.03 -12.27
C ALA A 520 -23.87 16.54 -13.61
N GLU A 521 -24.65 17.35 -14.33
CA GLU A 521 -24.23 18.01 -15.57
C GLU A 521 -23.02 18.93 -15.35
N HIS A 522 -23.02 19.75 -14.29
CA HIS A 522 -21.89 20.62 -13.97
C HIS A 522 -20.67 19.85 -13.46
N ILE A 523 -20.84 18.73 -12.75
CA ILE A 523 -19.73 17.84 -12.39
C ILE A 523 -19.07 17.28 -13.66
N GLY A 524 -19.89 17.00 -14.67
CA GLY A 524 -19.47 16.53 -15.98
C GLY A 524 -19.11 15.05 -15.99
N ARG A 525 -18.66 14.57 -17.14
CA ARG A 525 -18.15 13.22 -17.34
C ARG A 525 -16.72 13.26 -17.86
N PRO A 526 -15.87 12.30 -17.47
CA PRO A 526 -14.54 12.19 -18.03
C PRO A 526 -14.60 11.87 -19.53
N THR A 527 -13.61 12.37 -20.27
CA THR A 527 -13.31 11.86 -21.60
C THR A 527 -12.55 10.55 -21.44
N LEU A 528 -13.15 9.45 -21.91
CA LEU A 528 -12.49 8.15 -21.94
C LEU A 528 -11.62 8.04 -23.19
N PRO A 529 -10.47 7.35 -23.11
CA PRO A 529 -9.78 6.95 -24.32
C PRO A 529 -10.66 6.00 -25.15
N ILE A 530 -10.56 6.16 -26.47
CA ILE A 530 -11.15 5.24 -27.46
C ILE A 530 -10.31 3.97 -27.50
#